data_AF-A0A1Y4WDU0-F1
#
_entry.id   AF-A0A1Y4WDU0-F1
#
_cell.length_a   1.000
_cell.length_b   1.000
_cell.length_c   1.000
_cell.angle_alpha   90.00
_cell.angle_beta   90.00
_cell.angle_gamma   90.00
#
_symmetry.space_group_name_H-M   'P 1'
#
loop_
_entity.id
_entity.type
_entity.pdbx_description
1 polymer ?
#
loop_
_entity_poly.entity_id
_entity_poly.type
_entity_poly.pdbx_seq_one_letter_code
_entity_poly.pdbx_strand_id
1 'polypeptide(L)'
;MKQHLYEIYTLTRDNQAPDLTIGLALYRDQHPGLLTQEEDRAIREFMGRHGQELSEAFPDRAAFDAAVEAGLAADAALEQTDGKEQA
;
A
#
# COMPACT_ATOMS: atom_id res chain seq x y z
N MET A 1 -0.62 -8.54 -2.57
CA MET A 1 -0.69 -7.14 -2.08
C MET A 1 -0.13 -6.93 -0.66
N LYS A 2 -0.73 -7.46 0.42
CA LYS A 2 -0.28 -7.21 1.82
C LYS A 2 1.22 -7.46 2.06
N GLN A 3 1.73 -8.57 1.53
CA GLN A 3 3.13 -8.96 1.65
C GLN A 3 4.07 -7.95 0.96
N HIS A 4 3.73 -7.53 -0.26
CA HIS A 4 4.51 -6.54 -1.02
C HIS A 4 4.54 -5.17 -0.33
N LEU A 5 3.41 -4.72 0.23
CA LEU A 5 3.36 -3.46 0.99
C LEU A 5 4.35 -3.49 2.16
N TYR A 6 4.34 -4.56 2.96
CA TYR A 6 5.26 -4.66 4.09
C TYR A 6 6.73 -4.70 3.65
N GLU A 7 7.04 -5.42 2.57
CA GLU A 7 8.40 -5.44 2.01
C GLU A 7 8.84 -4.07 1.50
N ILE A 8 7.96 -3.34 0.80
CA ILE A 8 8.24 -1.98 0.33
C ILE A 8 8.54 -1.06 1.51
N TYR A 9 7.76 -1.11 2.59
CA TYR A 9 8.03 -0.32 3.81
C TYR A 9 9.35 -0.71 4.46
N THR A 10 9.64 -2.00 4.53
CA THR A 10 10.90 -2.51 5.08
C THR A 10 12.08 -2.00 4.25
N LEU A 11 12.01 -2.11 2.92
CA LEU A 11 13.04 -1.59 2.02
C LEU A 11 13.18 -0.07 2.10
N THR A 12 12.06 0.65 2.19
CA THR A 12 12.07 2.11 2.35
C THR A 12 12.84 2.49 3.60
N ARG A 13 12.58 1.84 4.74
CA ARG A 13 13.30 2.11 5.99
C ARG A 13 14.77 1.70 5.92
N ASP A 14 15.05 0.51 5.39
CA ASP A 14 16.42 -0.04 5.32
C ASP A 14 17.32 0.83 4.43
N ASN A 15 16.78 1.32 3.32
CA ASN A 15 17.47 2.22 2.39
C ASN A 15 17.37 3.69 2.80
N GLN A 16 16.72 4.01 3.93
CA GLN A 16 16.43 5.37 4.39
C GLN A 16 15.82 6.26 3.29
N ALA A 17 14.98 5.66 2.45
CA ALA A 17 14.35 6.34 1.35
C ALA A 17 13.37 7.41 1.89
N PRO A 18 13.27 8.57 1.21
CA PRO A 18 12.47 9.69 1.68
C PRO A 18 10.96 9.37 1.67
N ASP A 19 10.52 8.51 0.75
CA ASP A 19 9.12 8.20 0.51
C ASP A 19 8.92 6.77 0.04
N LEU A 20 7.72 6.24 0.28
CA LEU A 20 7.29 4.91 -0.17
C LEU A 20 7.28 4.75 -1.68
N THR A 21 7.14 5.84 -2.42
CA THR A 21 7.27 5.83 -3.89
C THR A 21 8.68 5.39 -4.29
N ILE A 22 9.71 5.84 -3.56
CA ILE A 22 11.10 5.42 -3.78
C ILE A 22 11.28 3.97 -3.31
N GLY A 23 10.67 3.60 -2.18
CA GLY A 23 10.61 2.22 -1.72
C GLY A 23 10.05 1.24 -2.75
N LEU A 24 8.93 1.60 -3.40
CA LEU A 24 8.32 0.81 -4.45
C LEU A 24 9.24 0.71 -5.68
N ALA A 25 9.90 1.80 -6.06
CA ALA A 25 10.88 1.77 -7.14
C ALA A 25 12.04 0.82 -6.83
N LEU A 26 12.58 0.84 -5.61
CA LEU A 26 13.63 -0.08 -5.15
C LEU A 26 13.15 -1.54 -5.11
N TYR A 27 11.90 -1.77 -4.69
CA TYR A 27 11.30 -3.11 -4.70
C TYR A 27 11.17 -3.66 -6.12
N ARG A 28 10.75 -2.82 -7.09
CA ARG A 28 10.68 -3.20 -8.52
C ARG A 28 12.05 -3.49 -9.13
N ASP A 29 13.06 -2.73 -8.72
CA ASP A 29 14.43 -2.93 -9.19
C ASP A 29 15.00 -4.26 -8.70
N GLN A 30 14.73 -4.61 -7.44
CA GLN A 30 15.14 -5.90 -6.86
C GLN A 30 14.29 -7.09 -7.34
N HIS A 31 13.02 -6.86 -7.67
CA HIS A 31 12.07 -7.89 -8.10
C HIS A 31 11.42 -7.55 -9.45
N PRO A 32 12.20 -7.49 -10.54
CA PRO A 32 11.67 -7.14 -11.84
C PRO A 32 10.67 -8.20 -12.31
N GLY A 33 9.46 -7.76 -12.67
CA GLY A 33 8.38 -8.63 -13.14
C GLY A 33 7.60 -9.37 -12.05
N LEU A 34 7.88 -9.13 -10.77
CA LEU A 34 7.13 -9.71 -9.65
C LEU A 34 5.79 -9.02 -9.43
N LEU A 35 5.73 -7.70 -9.62
CA LEU A 35 4.48 -6.92 -9.61
C LEU A 35 3.96 -6.75 -11.02
N THR A 36 2.70 -7.12 -11.23
CA THR A 36 1.99 -6.75 -12.45
C THR A 36 1.75 -5.24 -12.51
N GLN A 37 1.48 -4.72 -13.70
CA GLN A 37 1.18 -3.29 -13.88
C GLN A 37 -0.06 -2.85 -13.08
N GLU A 38 -1.03 -3.76 -12.93
CA GLU A 38 -2.24 -3.53 -12.14
C GLU A 38 -1.93 -3.50 -10.63
N GLU A 39 -1.10 -4.44 -10.14
CA GLU A 39 -0.70 -4.44 -8.73
C GLU A 39 0.18 -3.26 -8.37
N ASP A 40 1.12 -2.86 -9.24
CA ASP A 40 1.95 -1.66 -9.04
C ASP A 40 1.08 -0.42 -8.88
N ARG A 41 0.09 -0.28 -9.76
CA ARG A 41 -0.89 0.81 -9.69
C ARG A 41 -1.71 0.74 -8.40
N ALA A 42 -2.26 -0.42 -8.08
CA ALA A 42 -3.08 -0.59 -6.88
C ALA A 42 -2.29 -0.30 -5.59
N ILE A 43 -1.04 -0.77 -5.50
CA ILE A 43 -0.14 -0.46 -4.37
C ILE A 43 0.13 1.04 -4.30
N ARG A 44 0.40 1.70 -5.42
CA ARG A 44 0.66 3.15 -5.45
C ARG A 44 -0.56 3.97 -5.02
N GLU A 45 -1.75 3.62 -5.50
CA GLU A 45 -3.00 4.27 -5.10
C GLU A 45 -3.29 4.03 -3.61
N PHE A 46 -3.11 2.79 -3.14
CA PHE A 46 -3.31 2.41 -1.75
C PHE A 46 -2.36 3.15 -0.81
N MET A 47 -1.06 3.17 -1.12
CA MET A 47 -0.07 3.93 -0.33
C MET A 47 -0.31 5.43 -0.40
N GLY A 48 -0.88 5.96 -1.49
CA GLY A 48 -1.25 7.37 -1.58
C GLY A 48 -2.42 7.73 -0.66
N ARG A 49 -3.42 6.84 -0.54
CA ARG A 49 -4.61 7.05 0.31
C ARG A 49 -4.37 6.73 1.78
N HIS A 50 -3.71 5.62 2.06
CA HIS A 50 -3.52 5.06 3.41
C HIS A 50 -2.06 5.08 3.89
N GLY A 51 -1.15 5.74 3.16
CA GLY A 51 0.27 5.77 3.49
C GLY A 51 0.59 6.29 4.88
N GLN A 52 -0.20 7.24 5.39
CA GLN A 52 0.00 7.76 6.74
C GLN A 52 -0.31 6.69 7.80
N GLU A 53 -1.50 6.07 7.75
CA GLU A 53 -1.93 5.04 8.71
C GLU A 53 -0.98 3.83 8.70
N LEU A 54 -0.57 3.41 7.50
CA LEU A 54 0.40 2.34 7.31
C LEU A 54 1.79 2.68 7.88
N SER A 55 2.23 3.94 7.73
CA SER A 55 3.51 4.40 8.31
C SER A 55 3.46 4.51 9.83
N GLU A 56 2.32 4.87 10.42
CA GLU A 56 2.13 4.90 11.87
C GLU A 56 2.09 3.48 12.46
N ALA A 57 1.51 2.53 11.71
CA ALA A 57 1.46 1.12 12.10
C ALA A 57 2.82 0.41 11.97
N PHE A 58 3.70 0.87 11.08
CA PHE A 58 5.04 0.31 10.91
C PHE A 58 5.98 0.76 12.04
N PRO A 59 6.82 -0.11 12.63
CA PRO A 59 7.20 -1.46 12.17
C PRO A 59 6.41 -2.63 12.79
N ASP A 60 5.31 -2.38 13.48
CA ASP A 60 4.53 -3.45 14.07
C ASP A 60 3.76 -4.23 12.99
N ARG A 61 4.12 -5.52 12.82
CA ARG A 61 3.55 -6.32 11.72
C ARG A 61 2.06 -6.55 11.89
N ALA A 62 1.56 -6.71 13.12
CA ALA A 62 0.15 -6.98 13.37
C ALA A 62 -0.69 -5.72 13.14
N ALA A 63 -0.22 -4.57 13.64
CA ALA A 63 -0.85 -3.28 13.38
C ALA A 63 -0.83 -2.94 11.88
N PHE A 64 0.28 -3.23 11.19
CA PHE A 64 0.38 -2.98 9.75
C PHE A 64 -0.61 -3.82 8.95
N ASP A 65 -0.73 -5.12 9.24
CA ASP A 65 -1.71 -5.96 8.54
C ASP A 65 -3.14 -5.46 8.79
N ALA A 66 -3.46 -5.08 10.02
CA ALA A 66 -4.76 -4.50 10.38
C ALA A 66 -5.04 -3.18 9.64
N ALA A 67 -4.04 -2.30 9.50
CA ALA A 67 -4.16 -1.06 8.74
C ALA A 67 -4.37 -1.32 7.24
N VAL A 68 -3.68 -2.32 6.67
CA VAL A 68 -3.91 -2.73 5.28
C VAL A 68 -5.33 -3.28 5.10
N GLU A 69 -5.82 -4.11 6.03
CA GLU A 69 -7.19 -4.62 5.99
C GLU A 69 -8.24 -3.52 6.14
N ALA A 70 -8.01 -2.58 7.05
CA ALA A 70 -8.88 -1.43 7.24
C ALA A 70 -8.93 -0.57 5.98
N GLY A 71 -7.79 -0.28 5.35
CA GLY A 71 -7.74 0.46 4.09
C GLY A 71 -8.44 -0.29 2.96
N LEU A 72 -8.24 -1.60 2.82
CA LEU A 72 -8.91 -2.39 1.79
C LEU A 72 -10.44 -2.42 1.99
N ALA A 73 -10.89 -2.51 3.25
CA ALA A 73 -12.30 -2.45 3.58
C ALA A 73 -12.89 -1.06 3.32
N ALA A 74 -12.13 0.01 3.60
CA ALA A 74 -12.54 1.38 3.34
C ALA A 74 -12.65 1.67 1.82
N ASP A 75 -11.68 1.22 1.02
CA ASP A 75 -11.70 1.35 -0.44
C ASP A 75 -12.90 0.61 -1.04
N ALA A 76 -13.16 -0.62 -0.57
CA ALA A 76 -14.33 -1.40 -0.97
C ALA A 76 -15.66 -0.73 -0.56
N ALA A 77 -15.71 -0.05 0.58
CA ALA A 77 -16.90 0.67 1.02
C ALA A 77 -17.14 1.94 0.18
N LEU A 78 -16.09 2.64 -0.23
CA LEU A 78 -16.18 3.81 -1.11
C LEU A 78 -16.80 3.45 -2.47
N GLU A 79 -16.38 2.32 -3.06
CA GLU A 79 -16.99 1.81 -4.31
C GLU A 79 -18.50 1.52 -4.19
N GLN A 80 -18.99 1.19 -2.98
CA GLN A 80 -20.41 0.91 -2.76
C GLN A 80 -21.27 2.17 -2.55
N THR A 81 -20.65 3.31 -2.20
CA THR A 81 -21.39 4.56 -1.95
C THR A 81 -21.68 5.38 -3.20
N ASP A 82 -20.84 5.27 -4.24
CA ASP A 82 -21.02 6.01 -5.49
C ASP A 82 -22.21 5.50 -6.34
N GLY A 83 -22.70 4.27 -6.06
CA GLY A 83 -23.83 3.67 -6.77
C GLY A 83 -25.22 4.03 -6.26
N LYS A 84 -25.37 4.81 -5.17
CA LYS A 84 -26.67 5.08 -4.54
C LYS A 84 -27.21 6.51 -4.69
N GLU A 85 -26.46 7.42 -5.29
CA GLU A 85 -26.86 8.84 -5.42
C GLU A 85 -27.33 9.22 -6.84
N GLN A 86 -27.63 8.24 -7.70
CA GLN A 86 -28.33 8.45 -8.96
C GLN A 86 -29.62 7.59 -8.98
N ALA A 87 -30.62 7.97 -8.18
CA ALA A 87 -31.97 7.44 -8.25
C ALA A 87 -32.99 8.58 -8.26
#